data_AF-A0A844T5U1-F1
#
_entry.id   AF-A0A844T5U1-F1
#
_cell.length_a   1.000
_cell.length_b   1.000
_cell.length_c   1.000
_cell.angle_alpha   90.00
_cell.angle_beta   90.00
_cell.angle_gamma   90.00
#
_symmetry.space_group_name_H-M   'P 1'
#
loop_
_entity.id
_entity.type
_entity.pdbx_description
1 polymer ?
#
loop_
_entity_poly.entity_id
_entity_poly.type
_entity_poly.pdbx_seq_one_letter_code
_entity_poly.pdbx_strand_id
1 'polypeptide(L)'
;MNFRISLAQRIYAIVGLSFCGLTGLAAIQASNLANALRGQRQSELRRLTQLAFGIAQEEHDAAVGRGADGDAARRNAAARIGALRFGNGDYYWINDLGPTMIKHPIKPELDGKDLRDIRDPTGKQLFVAFAEIVKRKGEGVVERLCCRSGL
;
A
#
# COMPACT_ATOMS: atom_id res chain seq x y z
N MET A 1 -19.76 29.87 46.52
CA MET A 1 -18.28 29.74 46.59
C MET A 1 -17.70 30.68 45.55
N ASN A 2 -17.37 31.92 45.92
CA ASN A 2 -16.97 32.97 44.97
C ASN A 2 -15.46 32.89 44.73
N PHE A 3 -15.04 32.27 43.62
CA PHE A 3 -13.66 32.31 43.18
C PHE A 3 -13.26 33.77 42.88
N ARG A 4 -12.52 34.41 43.80
CA ARG A 4 -11.90 35.72 43.56
C ARG A 4 -10.68 35.51 42.66
N ILE A 5 -10.94 35.34 41.37
CA ILE A 5 -9.89 35.21 40.35
C ILE A 5 -9.20 36.58 40.21
N SER A 6 -7.90 36.63 40.52
CA SER A 6 -7.04 37.80 40.34
C SER A 6 -7.02 38.22 38.86
N LEU A 7 -6.89 39.53 38.58
CA LEU A 7 -6.77 40.06 37.22
C LEU A 7 -5.69 39.32 36.41
N ALA A 8 -4.56 38.98 37.05
CA ALA A 8 -3.48 38.21 36.44
C ALA A 8 -3.88 36.78 36.06
N GLN A 9 -4.64 36.08 36.92
CA GLN A 9 -5.14 34.73 36.63
C GLN A 9 -6.11 34.71 35.44
N ARG A 10 -6.91 35.77 35.25
CA ARG A 10 -7.78 35.90 34.07
C ARG A 10 -6.97 36.05 32.79
N ILE A 11 -5.89 36.83 32.83
CA ILE A 11 -4.99 37.02 31.69
C ILE A 11 -4.29 35.69 31.34
N TYR A 12 -3.73 34.99 32.33
CA TYR A 12 -3.09 33.68 32.10
C TYR A 12 -4.07 32.61 31.60
N ALA A 13 -5.32 32.61 32.07
CA ALA A 13 -6.34 31.67 31.60
C ALA A 13 -6.66 31.87 30.12
N ILE A 14 -6.76 33.12 29.66
CA ILE A 14 -7.00 33.43 28.24
C ILE A 14 -5.78 33.04 27.40
N VAL A 15 -4.57 33.38 27.84
CA VAL A 15 -3.33 33.02 27.13
C VAL A 15 -3.17 31.50 27.02
N GLY A 16 -3.41 30.78 28.12
CA GLY A 16 -3.37 29.32 28.15
C GLY A 16 -4.41 28.70 27.23
N LEU A 17 -5.65 29.21 27.23
CA LEU A 17 -6.71 28.75 26.34
C LEU A 17 -6.36 28.98 24.87
N SER A 18 -5.82 30.14 24.52
CA SER A 18 -5.35 30.44 23.17
C SER A 18 -4.21 29.51 22.73
N PHE A 19 -3.25 29.24 23.62
CA PHE A 19 -2.15 28.32 23.34
C PHE A 19 -2.64 26.88 23.14
N CYS A 20 -3.57 26.41 23.98
CA CYS A 20 -4.23 25.11 23.81
C CYS A 20 -5.03 25.03 22.49
N GLY A 21 -5.72 26.11 22.11
CA GLY A 21 -6.43 26.17 20.84
C GLY A 21 -5.49 26.06 19.63
N LEU A 22 -4.40 26.81 19.62
CA LEU A 22 -3.42 26.78 18.54
C LEU A 22 -2.70 25.43 18.43
N THR A 23 -2.31 24.84 19.56
CA THR A 23 -1.66 23.52 19.59
C THR A 23 -2.60 22.41 19.13
N GLY A 24 -3.87 22.45 19.54
CA GLY A 24 -4.90 21.52 19.05
C GLY A 24 -5.13 21.65 17.54
N LEU A 25 -5.24 22.88 17.04
CA LEU A 25 -5.38 23.13 15.60
C LEU A 25 -4.17 22.61 14.80
N ALA A 26 -2.96 22.86 15.30
CA ALA A 26 -1.73 22.38 14.67
C ALA A 26 -1.68 20.84 14.60
N ALA A 27 -2.11 20.15 15.67
CA ALA A 27 -2.17 18.68 15.69
C ALA A 27 -3.19 18.12 14.68
N ILE A 28 -4.36 18.76 14.54
CA ILE A 28 -5.37 18.40 13.55
C ILE A 28 -4.81 18.60 12.13
N GLN A 29 -4.17 19.76 11.87
CA GLN A 29 -3.57 20.05 10.57
C GLN A 29 -2.47 19.06 10.20
N ALA A 30 -1.61 18.70 11.16
CA ALA A 30 -0.58 17.69 10.95
C ALA A 30 -1.19 16.32 10.61
N SER A 31 -2.27 15.94 11.30
CA SER A 31 -2.97 14.68 11.05
C SER A 31 -3.66 14.65 9.67
N ASN A 32 -4.28 15.77 9.28
CA ASN A 32 -4.89 15.93 7.97
C ASN A 32 -3.85 15.82 6.85
N LEU A 33 -2.70 16.47 7.02
CA LEU A 33 -1.59 16.39 6.08
C LEU A 33 -1.06 14.96 5.96
N ALA A 34 -0.85 14.27 7.08
CA ALA A 34 -0.40 12.88 7.09
C ALA A 34 -1.39 11.95 6.35
N ASN A 35 -2.69 12.14 6.57
CA ASN A 35 -3.73 11.37 5.90
C ASN A 35 -3.81 11.69 4.40
N ALA A 36 -3.67 12.97 4.02
CA ALA A 36 -3.63 13.38 2.62
C ALA A 36 -2.43 12.76 1.88
N LEU A 37 -1.24 12.80 2.48
CA LEU A 37 -0.04 12.19 1.91
C LEU A 37 -0.19 10.67 1.75
N ARG A 38 -0.75 9.98 2.76
CA ARG A 38 -1.05 8.54 2.66
C ARG A 38 -2.03 8.25 1.53
N GLY A 39 -3.12 9.01 1.43
CA GLY A 39 -4.12 8.87 0.36
C GLY A 39 -3.52 9.09 -1.03
N GLN A 40 -2.64 10.10 -1.17
CA GLN A 40 -1.94 10.37 -2.43
C GLN A 40 -1.03 9.20 -2.83
N ARG A 41 -0.24 8.66 -1.89
CA ARG A 41 0.61 7.49 -2.11
C ARG A 41 -0.19 6.26 -2.52
N GLN A 42 -1.30 5.98 -1.84
CA GLN A 42 -2.18 4.88 -2.20
C GLN A 42 -2.77 5.04 -3.62
N SER A 43 -3.19 6.27 -3.97
CA SER A 43 -3.71 6.57 -5.30
C SER A 43 -2.65 6.41 -6.40
N GLU A 44 -1.41 6.78 -6.11
CA GLU A 44 -0.26 6.58 -7.00
C GLU A 44 0.01 5.09 -7.21
N LEU A 45 0.11 4.30 -6.14
CA LEU A 45 0.29 2.84 -6.22
C LEU A 45 -0.84 2.17 -6.99
N ARG A 46 -2.09 2.62 -6.81
CA ARG A 46 -3.24 2.11 -7.56
C ARG A 46 -3.09 2.37 -9.06
N ARG A 47 -2.71 3.59 -9.46
CA ARG A 47 -2.47 3.91 -10.88
C ARG A 47 -1.33 3.08 -11.47
N LEU A 48 -0.22 2.93 -10.74
CA LEU A 48 0.89 2.08 -11.16
C LEU A 48 0.47 0.62 -11.34
N THR A 49 -0.35 0.11 -10.43
CA THR A 49 -0.91 -1.24 -10.53
C THR A 49 -1.86 -1.38 -11.72
N GLN A 50 -2.68 -0.36 -12.00
CA GLN A 50 -3.56 -0.34 -13.16
C GLN A 50 -2.79 -0.35 -14.48
N LEU A 51 -1.64 0.35 -14.56
CA LEU A 51 -0.76 0.29 -15.73
C LEU A 51 -0.18 -1.12 -15.92
N ALA A 52 0.28 -1.77 -14.85
CA ALA A 52 0.75 -3.15 -14.91
C ALA A 52 -0.37 -4.12 -15.31
N PHE A 53 -1.59 -3.90 -14.81
CA PHE A 53 -2.77 -4.67 -15.20
C PHE A 53 -3.11 -4.49 -16.69
N GLY A 54 -2.98 -3.27 -17.22
CA GLY A 54 -3.16 -2.99 -18.66
C GLY A 54 -2.19 -3.80 -19.53
N ILE A 55 -0.94 -4.00 -19.10
CA ILE A 55 0.02 -4.87 -19.79
C ILE A 55 -0.45 -6.33 -19.80
N ALA A 56 -0.94 -6.83 -18.66
CA ALA A 56 -1.48 -8.18 -18.59
C ALA A 56 -2.71 -8.38 -19.49
N GLN A 57 -3.58 -7.37 -19.53
CA GLN A 57 -4.77 -7.37 -20.37
C GLN A 57 -4.43 -7.32 -21.86
N GLU A 58 -3.48 -6.47 -22.25
CA GLU A 58 -2.98 -6.39 -23.64
C GLU A 58 -2.44 -7.76 -24.12
N GLU A 59 -1.61 -8.42 -23.32
CA GLU A 59 -1.08 -9.75 -23.64
C GLU A 59 -2.19 -10.81 -23.72
N HIS A 60 -3.19 -10.73 -22.83
CA HIS A 60 -4.34 -11.62 -22.85
C HIS A 60 -5.19 -11.45 -24.10
N ASP A 61 -5.58 -10.22 -24.42
CA ASP A 61 -6.41 -9.89 -25.58
C ASP A 61 -5.69 -10.25 -26.88
N ALA A 62 -4.38 -10.00 -26.95
CA ALA A 62 -3.57 -10.36 -28.11
C ALA A 62 -3.37 -11.88 -28.26
N ALA A 63 -3.42 -12.64 -27.17
CA ALA A 63 -3.39 -14.10 -27.22
C ALA A 63 -4.72 -14.68 -27.68
N VAL A 64 -5.84 -14.18 -27.14
CA VAL A 64 -7.20 -14.57 -27.54
C VAL A 64 -7.43 -14.27 -29.03
N GLY A 65 -7.08 -13.06 -29.49
CA GLY A 65 -7.24 -12.67 -30.90
C GLY A 65 -6.40 -13.48 -31.89
N ARG A 66 -5.28 -14.07 -31.43
CA ARG A 66 -4.40 -14.92 -32.24
C ARG A 66 -4.70 -16.42 -32.09
N GLY A 67 -5.65 -16.80 -31.24
CA GLY A 67 -5.86 -18.20 -30.87
C GLY A 67 -4.63 -18.84 -30.21
N ALA A 68 -3.78 -18.02 -29.59
CA ALA A 68 -2.52 -18.45 -29.00
C ALA A 68 -2.72 -19.10 -27.63
N ASP A 69 -1.71 -19.85 -27.20
CA ASP A 69 -1.66 -20.48 -25.88
C ASP A 69 -1.70 -19.45 -24.74
N GLY A 70 -2.70 -19.57 -23.87
CA GLY A 70 -2.85 -18.72 -22.69
C GLY A 70 -1.68 -18.80 -21.72
N ASP A 71 -0.94 -19.92 -21.69
CA ASP A 71 0.27 -20.04 -20.87
C ASP A 71 1.44 -19.21 -21.42
N ALA A 72 1.58 -19.13 -22.74
CA ALA A 72 2.56 -18.23 -23.36
C ALA A 72 2.26 -16.76 -23.02
N ALA A 73 0.99 -16.36 -23.12
CA ALA A 73 0.53 -15.02 -22.77
C ALA A 73 0.80 -14.67 -21.30
N ARG A 74 0.46 -15.59 -20.38
CA ARG A 74 0.74 -15.45 -18.93
C ARG A 74 2.24 -15.26 -18.66
N ARG A 75 3.10 -16.07 -19.28
CA ARG A 75 4.55 -15.98 -19.10
C ARG A 75 5.10 -14.65 -19.62
N ASN A 76 4.65 -14.20 -20.78
CA ASN A 76 5.06 -12.93 -21.37
C ASN A 76 4.65 -11.75 -20.50
N ALA A 77 3.38 -11.71 -20.06
CA ALA A 77 2.89 -10.69 -19.14
C ALA A 77 3.69 -10.66 -17.83
N ALA A 78 3.92 -11.83 -17.22
CA ALA A 78 4.70 -11.93 -15.98
C ALA A 78 6.15 -11.46 -16.15
N ALA A 79 6.79 -11.77 -17.29
CA ALA A 79 8.13 -11.29 -17.61
C ALA A 79 8.18 -9.77 -17.80
N ARG A 80 7.24 -9.20 -18.58
CA ARG A 80 7.12 -7.75 -18.80
C ARG A 80 6.92 -7.01 -17.47
N ILE A 81 5.94 -7.44 -16.68
CA ILE A 81 5.62 -6.81 -15.38
C ILE A 81 6.78 -6.97 -14.39
N GLY A 82 7.42 -8.14 -14.33
CA GLY A 82 8.56 -8.39 -13.45
C GLY A 82 9.80 -7.54 -13.78
N ALA A 83 9.94 -7.09 -15.03
CA ALA A 83 11.01 -6.18 -15.44
C ALA A 83 10.73 -4.71 -15.05
N LEU A 84 9.48 -4.34 -14.78
CA LEU A 84 9.12 -2.97 -14.41
C LEU A 84 9.73 -2.58 -13.06
N ARG A 85 10.18 -1.33 -12.98
CA ARG A 85 10.60 -0.67 -11.76
C ARG A 85 9.91 0.69 -11.66
N PHE A 86 9.67 1.16 -10.45
CA PHE A 86 9.09 2.48 -10.20
C PHE A 86 9.80 3.17 -9.03
N GLY A 87 9.65 4.50 -8.95
CA GLY A 87 10.27 5.30 -7.89
C GLY A 87 11.78 5.09 -7.81
N ASN A 88 12.25 4.65 -6.63
CA ASN A 88 13.67 4.45 -6.32
C ASN A 88 14.13 2.99 -6.53
N GLY A 89 13.54 2.28 -7.50
CA GLY A 89 13.84 0.87 -7.75
C GLY A 89 12.87 -0.09 -7.07
N ASP A 90 11.69 0.39 -6.69
CA ASP A 90 10.59 -0.47 -6.24
C ASP A 90 10.14 -1.40 -7.38
N TYR A 91 9.56 -2.53 -7.01
CA TYR A 91 9.29 -3.64 -7.92
C TYR A 91 7.86 -4.18 -7.80
N TYR A 92 7.44 -4.89 -8.84
CA TYR A 92 6.15 -5.59 -8.87
C TYR A 92 6.37 -7.08 -8.60
N TRP A 93 5.45 -7.70 -7.87
CA TRP A 93 5.34 -9.16 -7.78
C TRP A 93 3.94 -9.58 -8.21
N ILE A 94 3.80 -10.85 -8.57
CA ILE A 94 2.53 -11.43 -9.00
C ILE A 94 2.29 -12.71 -8.21
N ASN A 95 1.13 -12.83 -7.56
CA ASN A 95 0.64 -14.06 -6.93
C ASN A 95 -0.78 -14.37 -7.42
N ASP A 96 -1.17 -15.63 -7.35
CA ASP A 96 -2.54 -16.06 -7.59
C ASP A 96 -3.45 -15.81 -6.36
N LEU A 97 -4.72 -16.21 -6.46
CA LEU A 97 -5.71 -16.12 -5.37
C LEU A 97 -5.58 -17.26 -4.32
N GLY A 98 -4.72 -18.25 -4.58
CA GLY A 98 -4.38 -19.42 -3.78
C GLY A 98 -3.05 -19.27 -3.01
N PRO A 99 -2.75 -18.05 -2.58
CA PRO A 99 -1.49 -17.30 -2.78
C PRO A 99 -0.22 -18.12 -3.11
N THR A 100 -0.15 -18.66 -4.32
CA THR A 100 1.07 -19.16 -4.96
C THR A 100 1.79 -18.01 -5.65
N MET A 101 3.12 -17.93 -5.53
CA MET A 101 3.89 -16.94 -6.27
C MET A 101 3.93 -17.29 -7.77
N ILE A 102 3.59 -16.33 -8.62
CA ILE A 102 3.76 -16.44 -10.08
C ILE A 102 5.10 -15.83 -10.48
N LYS A 103 5.42 -14.64 -9.96
CA LYS A 103 6.68 -13.96 -10.27
C LYS A 103 7.14 -13.03 -9.16
N HIS A 104 8.38 -13.18 -8.72
CA HIS A 104 9.06 -12.26 -7.81
C HIS A 104 10.42 -11.84 -8.39
N PRO A 105 10.64 -10.56 -8.72
CA PRO A 105 11.85 -10.12 -9.43
C PRO A 105 13.11 -10.08 -8.56
N ILE A 106 12.97 -9.91 -7.23
CA ILE A 106 14.11 -9.92 -6.29
C ILE A 106 14.44 -11.32 -5.73
N LYS A 107 13.44 -12.19 -5.59
CA LYS A 107 13.54 -13.50 -4.95
C LYS A 107 12.93 -14.58 -5.85
N PRO A 108 13.57 -14.90 -6.98
CA PRO A 108 13.05 -15.87 -7.93
C PRO A 108 12.88 -17.26 -7.30
N GLU A 109 13.56 -17.57 -6.19
CA GLU A 109 13.37 -18.81 -5.44
C GLU A 109 11.98 -18.96 -4.80
N LEU A 110 11.15 -17.91 -4.81
CA LEU A 110 9.77 -17.96 -4.38
C LEU A 110 8.80 -18.33 -5.51
N ASP A 111 9.20 -18.20 -6.78
CA ASP A 111 8.35 -18.48 -7.94
C ASP A 111 7.85 -19.95 -7.88
N GLY A 112 6.53 -20.14 -7.96
CA GLY A 112 5.86 -21.44 -7.88
C GLY A 112 5.63 -22.00 -6.46
N LYS A 113 6.05 -21.30 -5.40
CA LYS A 113 5.82 -21.73 -4.02
C LYS A 113 4.48 -21.25 -3.47
N ASP A 114 3.86 -22.07 -2.64
CA ASP A 114 2.72 -21.69 -1.81
C ASP A 114 3.19 -20.74 -0.69
N LEU A 115 2.55 -19.57 -0.59
CA LEU A 115 2.91 -18.53 0.36
C LEU A 115 1.97 -18.43 1.55
N ARG A 116 1.02 -19.37 1.71
CA ARG A 116 0.07 -19.37 2.85
C ARG A 116 0.77 -19.36 4.20
N ASP A 117 1.83 -20.16 4.33
CA ASP A 117 2.57 -20.28 5.59
C ASP A 117 3.61 -19.17 5.80
N ILE A 118 3.84 -18.31 4.79
CA ILE A 118 4.79 -17.21 4.91
C ILE A 118 4.20 -16.09 5.75
N ARG A 119 4.88 -15.82 6.85
CA ARG A 119 4.54 -14.74 7.79
C ARG A 119 5.55 -13.62 7.68
N ASP A 120 5.08 -12.40 7.85
CA ASP A 120 5.96 -11.25 8.06
C ASP A 120 6.58 -11.29 9.48
N PRO A 121 7.54 -10.41 9.82
CA PRO A 121 8.13 -10.35 11.16
C PRO A 121 7.13 -10.08 12.29
N THR A 122 5.92 -9.62 11.97
CA THR A 122 4.82 -9.41 12.93
C THR A 122 3.91 -10.64 13.07
N GLY A 123 4.21 -11.75 12.37
CA GLY A 123 3.42 -12.98 12.38
C GLY A 123 2.24 -13.00 11.42
N LYS A 124 2.05 -11.95 10.62
CA LYS A 124 0.91 -11.78 9.72
C LYS A 124 1.12 -12.56 8.42
N GLN A 125 0.12 -13.36 8.05
CA GLN A 125 0.05 -14.07 6.76
C GLN A 125 -0.28 -13.07 5.66
N LEU A 126 0.74 -12.37 5.18
CA LEU A 126 0.54 -11.20 4.34
C LEU A 126 -0.07 -11.55 2.98
N PHE A 127 0.40 -12.62 2.33
CA PHE A 127 -0.10 -13.02 1.01
C PHE A 127 -1.54 -13.52 1.05
N VAL A 128 -1.93 -14.17 2.16
CA VAL A 128 -3.34 -14.53 2.43
C VAL A 128 -4.19 -13.27 2.57
N ALA A 129 -3.73 -12.28 3.35
CA ALA A 129 -4.45 -11.02 3.53
C ALA A 129 -4.65 -10.25 2.20
N PHE A 130 -3.64 -10.24 1.32
CA PHE A 130 -3.78 -9.68 -0.03
C PHE A 130 -4.83 -10.43 -0.85
N ALA A 131 -4.75 -11.76 -0.91
CA ALA A 131 -5.69 -12.58 -1.66
C ALA A 131 -7.13 -12.41 -1.17
N GLU A 132 -7.35 -12.33 0.14
CA GLU A 132 -8.67 -12.10 0.73
C GLU A 132 -9.24 -10.71 0.38
N ILE A 133 -8.42 -9.66 0.41
CA ILE A 133 -8.87 -8.31 0.07
C ILE A 133 -9.29 -8.23 -1.40
N VAL A 134 -8.48 -8.81 -2.29
CA VAL A 134 -8.80 -8.88 -3.72
C VAL A 134 -10.07 -9.69 -3.94
N LYS A 135 -10.25 -10.84 -3.26
CA LYS A 135 -11.49 -11.63 -3.35
C LYS A 135 -12.73 -10.84 -2.91
N ARG A 136 -12.63 -10.00 -1.88
CA ARG A 136 -13.77 -9.23 -1.36
C ARG A 136 -14.06 -7.94 -2.12
N LYS A 137 -13.03 -7.24 -2.60
CA LYS A 137 -13.12 -5.86 -3.10
C LYS A 137 -12.56 -5.65 -4.52
N GLY A 138 -11.92 -6.66 -5.11
CA GLY A 138 -11.22 -6.56 -6.39
C GLY A 138 -9.84 -5.89 -6.29
N GLU A 139 -9.66 -4.95 -5.35
CA GLU A 139 -8.41 -4.23 -5.11
C GLU A 139 -8.30 -3.81 -3.64
N GLY A 140 -7.08 -3.47 -3.20
CA GLY A 140 -6.89 -2.83 -1.90
C GLY A 140 -5.43 -2.70 -1.50
N VAL A 141 -5.22 -2.02 -0.38
CA VAL A 141 -3.90 -1.75 0.19
C VAL A 141 -3.77 -2.53 1.50
N VAL A 142 -2.68 -3.27 1.65
CA VAL A 142 -2.33 -3.92 2.92
C VAL A 142 -1.15 -3.20 3.52
N GLU A 143 -1.37 -2.58 4.67
CA GLU A 143 -0.27 -2.06 5.45
C GLU A 143 0.52 -3.22 6.05
N ARG A 144 1.84 -3.18 5.82
CA ARG A 144 2.84 -4.06 6.39
C ARG A 144 3.75 -3.22 7.27
N LEU A 145 3.99 -3.64 8.50
CA LEU A 145 5.17 -3.18 9.22
C LEU A 145 6.39 -3.90 8.63
N CYS A 146 7.06 -3.24 7.70
CA CYS A 146 8.46 -3.56 7.42
C CYS A 146 9.29 -2.86 8.51
N CYS A 147 10.28 -3.54 9.11
CA CYS A 147 11.41 -2.82 9.68
C CYS A 147 11.90 -1.90 8.56
N ARG A 148 11.71 -0.58 8.72
CA ARG A 148 12.22 0.45 7.82
C ARG A 148 13.62 0.00 7.40
N SER A 149 13.81 -0.38 6.13
CA SER A 149 15.15 -0.62 5.60
C SER A 149 15.92 0.65 5.91
N GLY A 150 16.86 0.54 6.84
CA GLY A 150 17.71 1.64 7.23
C GLY A 150 18.54 2.02 6.01
N LEU A 151 18.17 3.14 5.39
CA LEU A 151 19.01 4.13 4.75
C LEU A 151 18.24 5.46 4.83
#